data_AF-A0A5C8V1C2-F1
#
_entry.id   AF-A0A5C8V1C2-F1
#
_cell.length_a   1.000
_cell.length_b   1.000
_cell.length_c   1.000
_cell.angle_alpha   90.00
_cell.angle_beta   90.00
_cell.angle_gamma   90.00
#
_symmetry.space_group_name_H-M   'P 1'
#
loop_
_entity.id
_entity.type
_entity.pdbx_description
1 polymer ?
#
loop_
_entity_poly.entity_id
_entity_poly.type
_entity_poly.pdbx_seq_one_letter_code
_entity_poly.pdbx_strand_id
1 'polypeptide(L)'
;LPPWAAVYQQTQRWLAAECFTDVAGDLRAVLRMAGDRKPEPSAVILDSRTLRSSPESGERAGYDGAKRKRGSKVHLAVDTPGHVVALHVTPADADDRGEVDR
;
A
#
# COMPACT_ATOMS: atom_id res chain seq x y z
N LEU A 1 -27.14 -1.65 -12.53
CA LEU A 1 -25.78 -1.81 -11.97
C LEU A 1 -25.43 -3.29 -11.91
N PRO A 2 -24.15 -3.68 -12.02
CA PRO A 2 -23.76 -5.08 -11.87
C PRO A 2 -24.15 -5.62 -10.47
N PRO A 3 -24.53 -6.92 -10.33
CA PRO A 3 -24.87 -7.49 -9.03
C PRO A 3 -23.71 -7.43 -8.04
N TRP A 4 -23.99 -7.01 -6.79
CA TRP A 4 -22.97 -6.87 -5.73
C TRP A 4 -22.10 -8.13 -5.57
N ALA A 5 -22.74 -9.31 -5.53
CA ALA A 5 -22.03 -10.57 -5.34
C ALA A 5 -21.00 -10.84 -6.44
N ALA A 6 -21.30 -10.47 -7.69
CA ALA A 6 -20.39 -10.63 -8.82
C ALA A 6 -19.18 -9.70 -8.69
N VAL A 7 -19.42 -8.43 -8.33
CA VAL A 7 -18.34 -7.46 -8.09
C VAL A 7 -17.44 -7.93 -6.96
N TYR A 8 -18.04 -8.31 -5.82
CA TYR A 8 -17.29 -8.74 -4.64
C TYR A 8 -16.44 -9.99 -4.91
N GLN A 9 -17.02 -11.03 -5.52
CA GLN A 9 -16.27 -12.25 -5.86
C GLN A 9 -15.12 -11.97 -6.82
N GLN A 10 -15.35 -11.12 -7.84
CA GLN A 10 -14.29 -10.76 -8.76
C GLN A 10 -13.17 -9.97 -8.07
N THR A 11 -13.51 -9.01 -7.19
CA THR A 11 -12.52 -8.29 -6.40
C THR A 11 -11.70 -9.22 -5.52
N GLN A 12 -12.33 -10.20 -4.84
CA GLN A 12 -11.59 -11.17 -4.03
C GLN A 12 -10.62 -12.01 -4.87
N ARG A 13 -11.01 -12.41 -6.09
CA ARG A 13 -10.12 -13.13 -7.02
C ARG A 13 -8.92 -12.28 -7.44
N TRP A 14 -9.12 -10.99 -7.74
CA TRP A 14 -8.02 -10.08 -8.08
C TRP A 14 -7.08 -9.83 -6.92
N LEU A 15 -7.61 -9.70 -5.70
CA LEU A 15 -6.77 -9.54 -4.51
C LEU A 15 -5.94 -10.79 -4.24
N ALA A 16 -6.54 -11.98 -4.36
CA ALA A 16 -5.83 -13.25 -4.15
C ALA A 16 -4.77 -13.53 -5.23
N ALA A 17 -4.99 -13.03 -6.45
CA ALA A 17 -4.05 -13.15 -7.56
C ALA A 17 -3.09 -11.95 -7.68
N GLU A 18 -3.04 -11.08 -6.66
CA GLU A 18 -2.15 -9.89 -6.60
C GLU A 18 -2.24 -8.96 -7.82
N CYS A 19 -3.36 -8.97 -8.55
CA CYS A 19 -3.48 -8.25 -9.83
C CYS A 19 -3.22 -6.75 -9.71
N PHE A 20 -3.53 -6.14 -8.56
CA PHE A 20 -3.27 -4.72 -8.33
C PHE A 20 -1.78 -4.41 -8.18
N THR A 21 -1.01 -5.34 -7.60
CA THR A 21 0.45 -5.22 -7.50
C THR A 21 1.06 -5.28 -8.90
N ASP A 22 0.64 -6.24 -9.70
CA ASP A 22 1.12 -6.41 -11.08
C ASP A 22 0.78 -5.20 -11.94
N VAL A 23 -0.49 -4.78 -11.95
CA VAL A 23 -0.94 -3.61 -12.73
C VAL A 23 -0.23 -2.33 -12.30
N ALA A 24 0.02 -2.15 -11.00
CA ALA A 24 0.78 -0.99 -10.52
C ALA A 24 2.25 -1.05 -10.98
N GLY A 25 2.86 -2.24 -11.00
CA GLY A 25 4.20 -2.47 -11.54
C GLY A 25 4.31 -2.15 -13.02
N ASP A 26 3.38 -2.67 -13.82
CA ASP A 26 3.31 -2.45 -15.26
C ASP A 26 3.07 -0.97 -15.59
N LEU A 27 2.10 -0.35 -14.92
CA LEU A 27 1.81 1.07 -15.10
C LEU A 27 3.01 1.94 -14.74
N ARG A 28 3.72 1.63 -13.64
CA ARG A 28 4.96 2.32 -13.29
C ARG A 28 6.00 2.19 -14.40
N ALA A 29 6.22 0.98 -14.94
CA ALA A 29 7.18 0.77 -16.02
C ALA A 29 6.83 1.63 -17.25
N VAL A 30 5.55 1.63 -17.65
CA VAL A 30 5.05 2.45 -18.77
C VAL A 30 5.25 3.94 -18.52
N LEU A 31 4.86 4.45 -17.35
CA LEU A 31 5.01 5.87 -16.99
C LEU A 31 6.48 6.31 -16.94
N ARG A 32 7.37 5.43 -16.49
CA ARG A 32 8.81 5.71 -16.47
C ARG A 32 9.40 5.74 -17.87
N MET A 33 9.05 4.80 -18.73
CA MET A 33 9.48 4.80 -20.13
C MET A 33 8.96 6.04 -20.88
N ALA A 34 7.73 6.46 -20.62
CA ALA A 34 7.16 7.69 -21.18
C ALA A 34 7.88 8.97 -20.71
N GLY A 35 8.59 8.91 -19.59
CA GLY A 35 9.43 9.99 -19.07
C GLY A 35 10.93 9.82 -19.37
N ASP A 36 11.28 9.02 -20.39
CA ASP A 36 12.67 8.72 -20.81
C ASP A 36 13.54 8.12 -19.69
N ARG A 37 12.93 7.31 -18.82
CA ARG A 37 13.62 6.61 -17.72
C ARG A 37 13.57 5.10 -17.92
N LYS A 38 14.53 4.40 -17.30
CA LYS A 38 14.50 2.93 -17.21
C LYS A 38 13.24 2.45 -16.47
N PRO A 39 12.62 1.34 -16.89
CA PRO A 39 11.41 0.82 -16.26
C PRO A 39 11.63 0.47 -14.78
N GLU A 40 12.79 -0.10 -14.44
CA GLU A 40 13.18 -0.30 -13.04
C GLU A 40 13.73 1.01 -12.41
N PRO A 41 13.27 1.39 -11.22
CA PRO A 41 13.83 2.51 -10.49
C PRO A 41 15.20 2.17 -9.90
N SER A 42 16.13 3.11 -9.95
CA SER A 42 17.46 2.98 -9.32
C SER A 42 17.50 3.48 -7.87
N ALA A 43 16.46 4.20 -7.43
CA ALA A 43 16.34 4.74 -6.09
C ALA A 43 14.86 4.84 -5.71
N VAL A 44 14.58 4.66 -4.42
CA VAL A 44 13.24 4.76 -3.83
C VAL A 44 13.26 5.66 -2.60
N ILE A 45 12.16 6.37 -2.38
CA ILE A 45 11.90 7.17 -1.18
C ILE A 45 10.88 6.40 -0.35
N LEU A 46 11.23 6.15 0.92
CA LEU A 46 10.35 5.48 1.86
C LEU A 46 9.82 6.48 2.89
N ASP A 47 8.51 6.46 3.10
CA ASP A 47 7.87 7.22 4.17
C ASP A 47 6.70 6.42 4.74
N SER A 48 6.29 6.75 5.96
CA SER A 48 5.16 6.10 6.63
C SER A 48 4.14 7.12 7.15
N ARG A 49 2.85 6.77 7.04
CA ARG A 49 1.76 7.62 7.51
C ARG A 49 0.70 6.82 8.27
N THR A 50 0.34 7.30 9.45
CA THR A 50 -0.78 6.75 10.23
C THR A 50 -2.13 7.23 9.68
N LEU A 51 -2.92 6.32 9.12
CA LEU A 51 -4.30 6.52 8.71
C LEU A 51 -5.26 6.20 9.86
N ARG A 52 -6.35 6.96 9.97
CA ARG A 52 -7.38 6.71 10.98
C ARG A 52 -8.19 5.47 10.59
N SER A 53 -8.43 4.57 11.54
CA SER A 53 -9.21 3.36 11.32
C SER A 53 -10.71 3.68 11.15
N SER A 54 -11.41 2.80 10.43
CA SER A 54 -12.87 2.72 10.41
C SER A 54 -13.36 1.67 11.41
N PRO A 55 -14.67 1.62 11.75
CA PRO A 55 -15.24 0.56 12.59
C PRO A 55 -14.91 -0.87 12.08
N GLU A 56 -14.80 -1.05 10.77
CA GLU A 56 -14.52 -2.32 10.08
C GLU A 56 -13.03 -2.73 10.11
N SER A 57 -12.15 -1.86 10.60
CA SER A 57 -10.72 -2.14 10.66
C SER A 57 -10.38 -3.25 11.68
N GLY A 58 -11.17 -3.36 12.76
CA GLY A 58 -11.04 -4.44 13.75
C GLY A 58 -9.63 -4.49 14.38
N GLU A 59 -9.09 -5.69 14.50
CA GLU A 59 -7.76 -5.96 15.08
C GLU A 59 -6.59 -5.48 14.20
N ARG A 60 -6.84 -5.14 12.94
CA ARG A 60 -5.82 -4.61 12.01
C ARG A 60 -5.41 -3.16 12.33
N ALA A 61 -6.07 -2.53 13.30
CA ALA A 61 -5.81 -1.16 13.72
C ALA A 61 -5.39 -1.08 15.19
N GLY A 62 -4.24 -0.44 15.43
CA GLY A 62 -3.63 -0.17 16.72
C GLY A 62 -3.85 1.26 17.21
N TYR A 63 -3.63 1.51 18.50
CA TYR A 63 -3.75 2.85 19.08
C TYR A 63 -2.39 3.56 19.16
N ASP A 64 -2.20 4.59 18.33
CA ASP A 64 -1.02 5.42 18.36
C ASP A 64 -1.16 6.50 19.44
N GLY A 65 -0.44 6.32 20.55
CA GLY A 65 -0.46 7.25 21.68
C GLY A 65 0.12 8.63 21.35
N ALA A 66 1.12 8.70 20.48
CA ALA A 66 1.74 9.97 20.07
C ALA A 66 0.78 10.79 19.20
N LYS A 67 -0.04 10.13 18.37
CA LYS A 67 -1.03 10.79 17.51
C LYS A 67 -2.45 10.78 18.09
N ARG A 68 -2.65 10.14 19.25
CA ARG A 68 -3.92 10.01 19.99
C ARG A 68 -5.08 9.53 19.09
N LYS A 69 -4.81 8.55 18.23
CA LYS A 69 -5.81 7.99 17.30
C LYS A 69 -5.59 6.49 17.10
N ARG A 70 -6.69 5.76 16.91
CA ARG A 70 -6.66 4.39 16.42
C ARG A 70 -6.51 4.39 14.90
N GLY A 71 -5.67 3.51 14.39
CA GLY A 71 -5.29 3.53 13.00
C GLY A 71 -4.40 2.39 12.54
N SER A 72 -4.03 2.47 11.27
CA SER A 72 -3.00 1.64 10.66
C SER A 72 -1.93 2.56 10.09
N LYS A 73 -0.67 2.16 10.19
CA LYS A 73 0.46 2.85 9.59
C LYS A 73 0.68 2.25 8.20
N VAL A 74 0.66 3.11 7.19
CA VAL A 74 0.94 2.73 5.81
C VAL A 74 2.36 3.17 5.49
N HIS A 75 3.21 2.20 5.24
CA HIS A 75 4.58 2.37 4.74
C HIS A 75 4.54 2.32 3.23
N LEU A 76 5.04 3.36 2.58
CA LEU A 76 5.01 3.47 1.13
C LEU A 76 6.42 3.74 0.61
N ALA A 77 6.84 2.94 -0.37
CA ALA A 77 8.01 3.20 -1.17
C ALA A 77 7.57 3.75 -2.54
N VAL A 78 8.13 4.88 -2.93
CA VAL A 78 7.92 5.49 -4.26
C VAL A 78 9.24 5.68 -5.00
N ASP A 79 9.20 5.69 -6.33
CA ASP A 79 10.36 6.07 -7.12
C ASP A 79 10.57 7.61 -7.12
N THR A 80 11.62 8.09 -7.80
CA THR A 80 11.95 9.53 -7.81
C THR A 80 10.84 10.42 -8.39
N PRO A 81 10.13 10.02 -9.47
CA PRO A 81 8.92 10.71 -9.92
C PRO A 81 7.69 10.60 -8.99
N GLY A 82 7.68 9.67 -8.03
CA GLY A 82 6.58 9.47 -7.08
C GLY A 82 5.63 8.31 -7.42
N HIS A 83 5.99 7.42 -8.36
CA HIS A 83 5.21 6.21 -8.66
C HIS A 83 5.40 5.16 -7.58
N VAL A 84 4.31 4.46 -7.24
CA VAL A 84 4.32 3.42 -6.20
C VAL A 84 5.22 2.24 -6.60
N VAL A 85 6.12 1.87 -5.69
CA VAL A 85 7.00 0.69 -5.81
C VAL A 85 6.50 -0.44 -4.93
N ALA A 86 6.22 -0.15 -3.66
CA ALA A 86 5.72 -1.11 -2.69
C ALA A 86 4.90 -0.40 -1.60
N LEU A 87 3.97 -1.12 -0.99
CA LEU A 87 3.16 -0.65 0.12
C LEU A 87 3.04 -1.75 1.17
N HIS A 88 3.22 -1.41 2.44
CA HIS A 88 3.05 -2.31 3.56
C HIS A 88 2.21 -1.62 4.64
N VAL A 89 1.30 -2.36 5.29
CA VAL A 89 0.39 -1.80 6.29
C VAL A 89 0.54 -2.54 7.60
N THR A 90 0.82 -1.79 8.66
CA THR A 90 0.94 -2.32 10.02
C THR A 90 -0.08 -1.64 10.93
N PRO A 91 -0.41 -2.23 12.09
CA PRO A 91 -1.11 -1.52 13.16
C PRO A 91 -0.37 -0.23 13.55
N ALA A 92 -1.09 0.84 13.92
CA ALA A 92 -0.45 2.13 14.18
C ALA A 92 0.46 2.18 15.42
N ASP A 93 0.33 1.19 16.31
CA ASP A 93 1.19 0.99 17.48
C ASP A 93 2.42 0.11 17.19
N ALA A 94 2.55 -0.44 15.99
CA ALA A 94 3.75 -1.15 15.57
C ALA A 94 4.95 -0.18 15.41
N ASP A 95 6.09 -0.58 15.97
CA ASP A 95 7.34 0.18 15.84
C ASP A 95 7.97 -0.05 14.46
N ASP A 96 8.41 1.03 13.81
CA ASP A 96 8.94 0.97 12.44
C ASP A 96 10.23 0.14 12.36
N ARG A 97 11.00 0.08 13.45
CA ARG A 97 12.21 -0.74 13.53
C ARG A 97 11.95 -2.23 13.76
N GLY A 98 10.80 -2.58 14.35
CA GLY A 98 10.45 -3.98 14.65
C GLY A 98 9.95 -4.77 13.44
N GLU A 99 9.53 -4.09 12.37
CA GLU A 99 8.97 -4.73 11.18
C GLU A 99 10.02 -5.01 10.08
N VAL A 100 11.29 -4.69 10.32
CA VAL A 100 12.39 -4.94 9.37
C VAL A 100 12.83 -6.42 9.36
N ASP A 101 12.55 -7.16 10.44
CA ASP A 101 13.00 -8.55 10.66
C ASP A 101 11.96 -9.61 10.23
N ARG A 102 10.91 -9.23 9.50
CA ARG A 102 9.76 -10.08 9.18
C ARG A 102 9.64 -10.38 7.69
#